data_AF-A0A5N6E8Y7-F1
#
_entry.id   AF-A0A5N6E8Y7-F1
#
_cell.length_a   1.000
_cell.length_b   1.000
_cell.length_c   1.000
_cell.angle_alpha   90.00
_cell.angle_beta   90.00
_cell.angle_gamma   90.00
#
_symmetry.space_group_name_H-M   'P 1'
#
loop_
_entity.id
_entity.type
_entity.pdbx_description
1 polymer ?
#
loop_
_entity_poly.entity_id
_entity_poly.type
_entity_poly.pdbx_seq_one_letter_code
_entity_poly.pdbx_strand_id
1 'polypeptide(L)'
;MSSPRPTKRARANLTQDSTVLRLVDPLGHGQLCDIVTKATKAYSDVATDIHNTIEEMGEKERNHVINFDSASKSVWHDINVAHPKLEGTQQYDVAGDVWYDTVDTIDSIVHRCGPFTGLQTRLNGLSALPRIGKTICLSDSGDHCLEEAMIEILSTMSKGERRAIREENSSEEALWPKLLELDDLAYDLCLFERLNEVLDLIDPPREVDDASDGEDSEDERQ
;
A
#
# COMPACT_ATOMS: atom_id res chain seq x y z
N MET A 1 -14.63 47.72 55.01
CA MET A 1 -15.37 46.90 54.04
C MET A 1 -14.78 47.11 52.66
N SER A 2 -14.85 46.06 51.81
CA SER A 2 -14.43 45.97 50.39
C SER A 2 -13.03 45.44 50.10
N SER A 3 -12.96 44.12 49.94
CA SER A 3 -11.92 43.41 49.18
C SER A 3 -12.27 43.39 47.68
N PRO A 4 -11.29 43.43 46.75
CA PRO A 4 -11.54 43.29 45.32
C PRO A 4 -11.77 41.82 44.94
N ARG A 5 -12.74 41.57 44.04
CA ARG A 5 -13.00 40.23 43.47
C ARG A 5 -11.94 39.89 42.40
N PRO A 6 -11.46 38.64 42.33
CA PRO A 6 -10.64 38.19 41.22
C PRO A 6 -11.53 37.81 40.02
N THR A 7 -11.21 38.36 38.85
CA THR A 7 -11.91 38.10 37.59
C THR A 7 -11.49 36.73 37.05
N LYS A 8 -12.41 35.76 37.07
CA LYS A 8 -12.27 34.45 36.42
C LYS A 8 -12.23 34.61 34.89
N ARG A 9 -11.02 34.61 34.30
CA ARG A 9 -10.81 34.34 32.87
C ARG A 9 -10.56 32.84 32.68
N ALA A 10 -11.62 32.06 32.46
CA ALA A 10 -11.50 30.63 32.14
C ALA A 10 -12.62 30.09 31.22
N ARG A 11 -13.46 30.97 30.65
CA ARG A 11 -14.71 30.55 29.97
C ARG A 11 -14.75 30.78 28.46
N ALA A 12 -13.69 31.33 27.85
CA ALA A 12 -13.69 31.67 26.42
C ALA A 12 -13.27 30.49 25.52
N ASN A 13 -12.26 29.69 25.91
CA ASN A 13 -11.69 28.68 25.00
C ASN A 13 -12.58 27.45 24.75
N LEU A 14 -13.42 27.02 25.70
CA LEU A 14 -14.28 25.83 25.51
C LEU A 14 -15.44 26.03 24.52
N THR A 15 -15.74 27.26 24.12
CA THR A 15 -16.97 27.58 23.35
C THR A 15 -16.71 27.61 21.84
N GLN A 16 -15.48 27.92 21.41
CA GLN A 16 -15.13 28.01 19.99
C GLN A 16 -15.03 26.63 19.33
N ASP A 17 -14.40 25.64 19.98
CA ASP A 17 -14.22 24.29 19.41
C ASP A 17 -15.55 23.60 19.06
N SER A 18 -16.54 23.67 19.95
CA SER A 18 -17.85 23.03 19.71
C SER A 18 -18.68 23.71 18.61
N THR A 19 -18.40 24.98 18.31
CA THR A 19 -19.11 25.73 17.26
C THR A 19 -18.51 25.42 15.89
N VAL A 20 -17.18 25.32 15.81
CA VAL A 20 -16.47 24.99 14.56
C VAL A 20 -16.80 23.56 14.13
N LEU A 21 -16.75 22.58 15.02
CA LEU A 21 -17.07 21.18 14.69
C LEU A 21 -18.47 21.03 14.05
N ARG A 22 -19.48 21.72 14.58
CA ARG A 22 -20.85 21.69 14.03
C ARG A 22 -20.97 22.30 12.63
N LEU A 23 -20.06 23.20 12.26
CA LEU A 23 -20.01 23.81 10.93
C LEU A 23 -19.21 22.95 9.95
N VAL A 24 -18.33 22.10 10.47
CA VAL A 24 -17.48 21.18 9.70
C VAL A 24 -18.22 19.90 9.34
N ASP A 25 -19.03 19.34 10.24
CA ASP A 25 -19.82 18.11 10.04
C ASP A 25 -20.59 18.02 8.70
N PRO A 26 -21.28 19.08 8.21
CA PRO A 26 -22.01 19.01 6.95
C PRO A 26 -21.13 19.16 5.70
N LEU A 27 -19.83 19.47 5.84
CA LEU A 27 -18.94 19.69 4.70
C LEU A 27 -18.50 18.35 4.09
N GLY A 28 -18.60 18.25 2.76
CA GLY A 28 -18.03 17.10 2.03
C GLY A 28 -16.50 17.15 1.99
N HIS A 29 -15.87 16.01 1.74
CA HIS A 29 -14.39 15.86 1.72
C HIS A 29 -13.71 16.92 0.84
N GLY A 30 -14.19 17.13 -0.40
CA GLY A 30 -13.61 18.11 -1.32
C GLY A 30 -13.70 19.57 -0.82
N GLN A 31 -14.82 19.95 -0.19
CA GLN A 31 -14.99 21.29 0.39
C GLN A 31 -14.06 21.50 1.57
N LEU A 32 -13.86 20.45 2.38
CA LEU A 32 -12.91 20.44 3.48
C LEU A 32 -11.48 20.66 2.98
N CYS A 33 -11.07 19.90 1.95
CA CYS A 33 -9.75 20.02 1.32
C CYS A 33 -9.50 21.43 0.79
N ASP A 34 -10.48 22.04 0.13
CA ASP A 34 -10.37 23.41 -0.39
C ASP A 34 -10.20 24.45 0.73
N ILE A 35 -10.94 24.31 1.83
CA ILE A 35 -10.84 25.21 2.98
C ILE A 35 -9.48 25.06 3.66
N VAL A 36 -9.04 23.84 3.90
CA VAL A 36 -7.72 23.54 4.49
C VAL A 36 -6.60 24.09 3.59
N THR A 37 -6.69 23.88 2.28
CA THR A 37 -5.70 24.38 1.32
C THR A 37 -5.64 25.91 1.29
N LYS A 38 -6.78 26.58 1.42
CA LYS A 38 -6.82 28.05 1.55
C LYS A 38 -6.21 28.51 2.87
N ALA A 39 -6.49 27.80 3.96
CA ALA A 39 -5.95 28.10 5.28
C ALA A 39 -4.42 27.95 5.31
N THR A 40 -3.85 26.87 4.75
CA THR A 40 -2.40 26.65 4.72
C THR A 40 -1.65 27.67 3.86
N LYS A 41 -2.28 28.19 2.80
CA LYS A 41 -1.71 29.29 1.99
C LYS A 41 -1.69 30.62 2.72
N ALA A 42 -2.67 30.87 3.59
CA ALA A 42 -2.80 32.12 4.33
C ALA A 42 -2.05 32.10 5.67
N TYR A 43 -1.89 30.92 6.27
CA TYR A 43 -1.45 30.73 7.65
C TYR A 43 -0.46 29.55 7.72
N SER A 44 0.81 29.85 7.96
CA SER A 44 1.89 28.84 7.98
C SER A 44 1.87 27.94 9.21
N ASP A 45 1.29 28.42 10.31
CA ASP A 45 0.99 27.64 11.52
C ASP A 45 0.02 26.50 11.22
N VAL A 46 -1.04 26.73 10.43
CA VAL A 46 -1.97 25.67 10.00
C VAL A 46 -1.25 24.59 9.18
N ALA A 47 -0.32 24.99 8.30
CA ALA A 47 0.50 24.03 7.56
C ALA A 47 1.42 23.22 8.48
N THR A 48 2.00 23.87 9.48
CA THR A 48 2.86 23.22 10.49
C THR A 48 2.06 22.25 11.35
N ASP A 49 0.88 22.62 11.79
CA ASP A 49 0.01 21.77 12.62
C ASP A 49 -0.47 20.54 11.86
N ILE A 50 -0.79 20.67 10.56
CA ILE A 50 -1.12 19.53 9.69
C ILE A 50 0.09 18.61 9.56
N HIS A 51 1.28 19.17 9.28
CA HIS A 51 2.52 18.38 9.19
C HIS A 51 2.80 17.62 10.48
N ASN A 52 2.77 18.29 11.63
CA ASN A 52 3.01 17.67 12.93
C ASN A 52 1.97 16.59 13.24
N THR A 53 0.69 16.82 12.94
CA THR A 53 -0.38 15.84 13.16
C THR A 53 -0.17 14.59 12.30
N ILE A 54 0.18 14.77 11.02
CA ILE A 54 0.50 13.66 10.11
C ILE A 54 1.74 12.90 10.60
N GLU A 55 2.76 13.62 11.07
CA GLU A 55 3.98 13.02 11.61
C GLU A 55 3.70 12.20 12.87
N GLU A 56 2.93 12.74 13.83
CA GLU A 56 2.50 12.04 15.04
C GLU A 56 1.65 10.79 14.73
N MET A 57 0.73 10.87 13.76
CA MET A 57 -0.01 9.71 13.27
C MET A 57 0.96 8.67 12.70
N GLY A 58 1.90 9.10 11.86
CA GLY A 58 2.91 8.25 11.28
C GLY A 58 3.85 7.61 12.30
N GLU A 59 4.22 8.31 13.38
CA GLU A 59 5.07 7.74 14.44
C GLU A 59 4.37 6.63 15.23
N LYS A 60 3.07 6.78 15.49
CA LYS A 60 2.27 5.76 16.18
C LYS A 60 2.16 4.49 15.34
N GLU A 61 1.88 4.64 14.05
CA GLU A 61 1.69 3.51 13.13
C GLU A 61 3.01 2.84 12.73
N ARG A 62 4.11 3.59 12.60
CA ARG A 62 5.44 3.03 12.22
C ARG A 62 5.97 2.00 13.22
N ASN A 63 5.61 2.13 14.50
CA ASN A 63 6.06 1.22 15.56
C ASN A 63 5.20 -0.05 15.66
N HIS A 64 4.06 -0.12 14.97
CA HIS A 64 3.20 -1.29 14.98
C HIS A 64 3.56 -2.24 13.83
N VAL A 65 4.16 -3.38 14.18
CA VAL A 65 4.52 -4.43 13.20
C VAL A 65 3.37 -5.42 13.08
N ILE A 66 2.79 -5.52 11.88
CA ILE A 66 1.70 -6.47 11.58
C ILE A 66 2.26 -7.64 10.77
N ASN A 67 1.91 -8.87 11.15
CA ASN A 67 2.20 -10.08 10.39
C ASN A 67 0.89 -10.59 9.74
N PHE A 68 0.96 -10.98 8.46
CA PHE A 68 -0.18 -11.43 7.65
C PHE A 68 -0.17 -12.93 7.36
N ASP A 69 0.65 -13.74 8.05
CA ASP A 69 0.70 -15.19 7.89
C ASP A 69 -0.69 -15.84 8.08
N SER A 70 -1.47 -15.37 9.05
CA SER A 70 -2.84 -15.87 9.28
C SER A 70 -3.77 -15.58 8.10
N ALA A 71 -3.61 -14.43 7.44
CA ALA A 71 -4.39 -14.07 6.26
C ALA A 71 -4.06 -15.02 5.10
N SER A 72 -2.77 -15.25 4.80
CA SER A 72 -2.38 -16.21 3.75
C SER A 72 -2.86 -17.64 4.04
N LYS A 73 -2.86 -18.06 5.32
CA LYS A 73 -3.33 -19.39 5.72
C LYS A 73 -4.85 -19.52 5.61
N SER A 74 -5.60 -18.45 5.88
CA SER A 74 -7.06 -18.44 5.71
C SER A 74 -7.42 -18.65 4.26
N VAL A 75 -6.86 -17.83 3.36
CA VAL A 75 -7.10 -17.96 1.90
C VAL A 75 -6.77 -19.36 1.41
N TRP A 76 -5.63 -19.92 1.84
CA TRP A 76 -5.27 -21.28 1.47
C TRP A 76 -6.29 -22.32 1.97
N HIS A 77 -6.76 -22.20 3.21
CA HIS A 77 -7.76 -23.08 3.78
C HIS A 77 -9.11 -22.97 3.06
N ASP A 78 -9.54 -21.75 2.74
CA ASP A 78 -10.85 -21.48 2.15
C ASP A 78 -10.91 -22.01 0.70
N ILE A 79 -9.82 -21.87 -0.06
CA ILE A 79 -9.68 -22.42 -1.40
C ILE A 79 -9.52 -23.95 -1.40
N ASN A 80 -8.65 -24.51 -0.53
CA ASN A 80 -8.22 -25.91 -0.67
C ASN A 80 -8.91 -26.91 0.29
N VAL A 81 -9.49 -26.43 1.40
CA VAL A 81 -9.94 -27.30 2.50
C VAL A 81 -11.43 -27.15 2.80
N ALA A 82 -11.98 -25.93 2.77
CA ALA A 82 -13.32 -25.65 3.27
C ALA A 82 -14.45 -26.36 2.50
N HIS A 83 -14.23 -26.75 1.24
CA HIS A 83 -15.31 -27.19 0.34
C HIS A 83 -15.05 -28.54 -0.37
N PRO A 84 -14.86 -29.65 0.36
CA PRO A 84 -14.39 -30.91 -0.23
C PRO A 84 -15.45 -31.69 -1.04
N LYS A 85 -16.76 -31.35 -0.93
CA LYS A 85 -17.86 -32.11 -1.54
C LYS A 85 -19.11 -31.25 -1.80
N LEU A 86 -19.03 -30.34 -2.76
CA LEU A 86 -20.20 -29.57 -3.21
C LEU A 86 -20.71 -30.12 -4.55
N GLU A 87 -22.02 -30.10 -4.78
CA GLU A 87 -22.63 -30.52 -6.05
C GLU A 87 -22.96 -29.29 -6.93
N GLY A 88 -22.59 -29.35 -8.21
CA GLY A 88 -23.10 -28.46 -9.26
C GLY A 88 -23.11 -26.97 -8.91
N THR A 89 -24.28 -26.33 -8.93
CA THR A 89 -24.46 -24.87 -8.74
C THR A 89 -23.92 -24.35 -7.42
N GLN A 90 -23.86 -25.19 -6.37
CA GLN A 90 -23.27 -24.79 -5.08
C GLN A 90 -21.76 -24.59 -5.17
N GLN A 91 -21.08 -25.22 -6.13
CA GLN A 91 -19.65 -24.99 -6.38
C GLN A 91 -19.41 -23.58 -6.95
N TYR A 92 -20.32 -23.07 -7.79
CA TYR A 92 -20.19 -21.73 -8.37
C TYR A 92 -20.43 -20.62 -7.35
N ASP A 93 -21.50 -20.74 -6.54
CA ASP A 93 -21.79 -19.76 -5.49
C ASP A 93 -20.64 -19.69 -4.47
N VAL A 94 -20.16 -20.86 -4.04
CA VAL A 94 -19.05 -20.95 -3.09
C VAL A 94 -17.73 -20.49 -3.70
N ALA A 95 -17.44 -20.79 -4.97
CA ALA A 95 -16.26 -20.24 -5.63
C ALA A 95 -16.32 -18.71 -5.71
N GLY A 96 -17.50 -18.14 -5.92
CA GLY A 96 -17.73 -16.69 -5.86
C GLY A 96 -17.47 -16.11 -4.47
N ASP A 97 -18.01 -16.73 -3.42
CA ASP A 97 -17.80 -16.28 -2.03
C ASP A 97 -16.32 -16.35 -1.63
N VAL A 98 -15.65 -17.47 -1.92
CA VAL A 98 -14.20 -17.65 -1.65
C VAL A 98 -13.36 -16.63 -2.42
N TRP A 99 -13.78 -16.29 -3.64
CA TRP A 99 -13.14 -15.24 -4.41
C TRP A 99 -13.28 -13.87 -3.74
N TYR A 100 -14.50 -13.47 -3.35
CA TYR A 100 -14.72 -12.19 -2.66
C TYR A 100 -13.94 -12.12 -1.33
N ASP A 101 -13.92 -13.19 -0.55
CA ASP A 101 -13.16 -13.25 0.70
C ASP A 101 -11.65 -13.11 0.46
N THR A 102 -11.16 -13.64 -0.66
CA THR A 102 -9.75 -13.50 -1.07
C THR A 102 -9.42 -12.05 -1.44
N VAL A 103 -10.28 -11.40 -2.23
CA VAL A 103 -10.13 -9.98 -2.60
C VAL A 103 -10.19 -9.10 -1.35
N ASP A 104 -11.18 -9.29 -0.48
CA ASP A 104 -11.31 -8.55 0.79
C ASP A 104 -10.08 -8.73 1.68
N THR A 105 -9.50 -9.94 1.68
CA THR A 105 -8.26 -10.22 2.42
C THR A 105 -7.09 -9.43 1.85
N ILE A 106 -6.91 -9.40 0.52
CA ILE A 106 -5.88 -8.62 -0.16
C ILE A 106 -6.05 -7.13 0.15
N ASP A 107 -7.26 -6.59 0.01
CA ASP A 107 -7.57 -5.18 0.32
C ASP A 107 -7.25 -4.84 1.77
N SER A 108 -7.57 -5.73 2.71
CA SER A 108 -7.26 -5.51 4.12
C SER A 108 -5.75 -5.55 4.41
N ILE A 109 -4.95 -6.29 3.62
CA ILE A 109 -3.49 -6.27 3.71
C ILE A 109 -2.97 -4.91 3.22
N VAL A 110 -3.43 -4.45 2.06
CA VAL A 110 -3.04 -3.16 1.47
C VAL A 110 -3.37 -2.01 2.42
N HIS A 111 -4.61 -1.97 2.92
CA HIS A 111 -5.05 -0.94 3.86
C HIS A 111 -4.16 -0.87 5.11
N ARG A 112 -3.73 -2.02 5.63
CA ARG A 112 -2.82 -2.12 6.78
C ARG A 112 -1.36 -1.81 6.44
N CYS A 113 -0.99 -1.85 5.16
CA CYS A 113 0.33 -1.49 4.64
C CYS A 113 0.40 -0.05 4.10
N GLY A 114 -0.55 0.82 4.48
CA GLY A 114 -0.65 2.20 4.02
C GLY A 114 0.61 3.06 4.21
N PRO A 115 0.57 4.32 3.75
CA PRO A 115 1.76 5.17 3.62
C PRO A 115 2.47 5.51 4.94
N PHE A 116 1.77 5.35 6.06
CA PHE A 116 2.28 5.64 7.40
C PHE A 116 2.83 4.40 8.12
N THR A 117 2.68 3.21 7.55
CA THR A 117 3.09 1.98 8.22
C THR A 117 4.60 1.76 8.13
N GLY A 118 5.17 1.09 9.13
CA GLY A 118 6.60 0.77 9.16
C GLY A 118 7.03 -0.11 7.99
N LEU A 119 8.29 0.01 7.56
CA LEU A 119 8.89 -0.81 6.50
C LEU A 119 8.67 -2.31 6.74
N GLN A 120 8.84 -2.79 7.97
CA GLN A 120 8.67 -4.20 8.30
C GLN A 120 7.23 -4.69 8.02
N THR A 121 6.22 -3.89 8.33
CA THR A 121 4.82 -4.25 8.04
C THR A 121 4.57 -4.35 6.54
N ARG A 122 5.11 -3.40 5.76
CA ARG A 122 5.03 -3.43 4.29
C ARG A 122 5.73 -4.65 3.71
N LEU A 123 6.92 -5.00 4.21
CA LEU A 123 7.63 -6.23 3.83
C LEU A 123 6.84 -7.49 4.21
N ASN A 124 6.20 -7.52 5.38
CA ASN A 124 5.36 -8.63 5.80
C ASN A 124 4.14 -8.78 4.88
N GLY A 125 3.50 -7.67 4.50
CA GLY A 125 2.39 -7.66 3.54
C GLY A 125 2.83 -8.17 2.17
N LEU A 126 3.92 -7.60 1.63
CA LEU A 126 4.54 -8.04 0.38
C LEU A 126 5.01 -9.50 0.42
N SER A 127 5.32 -10.06 1.59
CA SER A 127 5.67 -11.49 1.71
C SER A 127 4.45 -12.42 1.75
N ALA A 128 3.29 -11.90 2.16
CA ALA A 128 2.03 -12.65 2.19
C ALA A 128 1.36 -12.69 0.82
N LEU A 129 1.42 -11.59 0.05
CA LEU A 129 0.77 -11.49 -1.26
C LEU A 129 1.24 -12.57 -2.26
N PRO A 130 2.55 -12.86 -2.43
CA PRO A 130 2.97 -13.92 -3.34
C PRO A 130 2.49 -15.32 -2.94
N ARG A 131 2.29 -15.57 -1.63
CA ARG A 131 1.73 -16.84 -1.16
C ARG A 131 0.24 -16.97 -1.51
N ILE A 132 -0.51 -15.86 -1.39
CA ILE A 132 -1.89 -15.77 -1.86
C ILE A 132 -1.93 -15.97 -3.38
N GLY A 133 -1.05 -15.29 -4.13
CA GLY A 133 -0.93 -15.45 -5.58
C GLY A 133 -0.68 -16.88 -6.03
N LYS A 134 0.25 -17.59 -5.39
CA LYS A 134 0.46 -19.03 -5.66
C LYS A 134 -0.79 -19.86 -5.38
N THR A 135 -1.54 -19.53 -4.33
CA THR A 135 -2.81 -20.23 -4.03
C THR A 135 -3.84 -19.99 -5.13
N ILE A 136 -3.93 -18.76 -5.64
CA ILE A 136 -4.80 -18.39 -6.76
C ILE A 136 -4.38 -19.11 -8.05
N CYS A 137 -3.08 -19.17 -8.36
CA CYS A 137 -2.57 -19.91 -9.52
C CYS A 137 -3.00 -21.38 -9.49
N LEU A 138 -3.03 -22.00 -8.31
CA LEU A 138 -3.45 -23.38 -8.14
C LEU A 138 -4.98 -23.58 -8.29
N SER A 139 -5.79 -22.52 -8.19
CA SER A 139 -7.25 -22.56 -8.32
C SER A 139 -7.80 -22.06 -9.66
N ASP A 140 -6.94 -21.60 -10.59
CA ASP A 140 -7.30 -21.13 -11.94
C ASP A 140 -8.33 -19.98 -11.95
N SER A 141 -8.23 -19.07 -10.98
CA SER A 141 -9.16 -17.95 -10.77
C SER A 141 -8.41 -16.61 -10.66
N GLY A 142 -7.98 -16.03 -11.78
CA GLY A 142 -7.17 -14.80 -11.78
C GLY A 142 -7.96 -13.50 -11.93
N ASP A 143 -7.48 -12.46 -11.26
CA ASP A 143 -7.80 -11.04 -11.47
C ASP A 143 -6.58 -10.18 -11.12
N HIS A 144 -6.62 -8.90 -11.46
CA HIS A 144 -5.53 -7.94 -11.27
C HIS A 144 -5.38 -7.44 -9.82
N CYS A 145 -6.31 -7.75 -8.92
CA CYS A 145 -6.32 -7.26 -7.54
C CYS A 145 -5.01 -7.53 -6.77
N LEU A 146 -4.36 -8.67 -7.03
CA LEU A 146 -3.10 -9.04 -6.39
C LEU A 146 -1.96 -8.10 -6.81
N GLU A 147 -1.89 -7.80 -8.10
CA GLU A 147 -0.84 -7.01 -8.73
C GLU A 147 -0.98 -5.55 -8.33
N GLU A 148 -2.21 -5.05 -8.37
CA GLU A 148 -2.58 -3.72 -7.88
C GLU A 148 -2.21 -3.55 -6.41
N ALA A 149 -2.49 -4.54 -5.57
CA ALA A 149 -2.10 -4.53 -4.17
C ALA A 149 -0.58 -4.45 -3.97
N MET A 150 0.19 -5.24 -4.73
CA MET A 150 1.66 -5.20 -4.65
C MET A 150 2.21 -3.85 -5.13
N ILE A 151 1.70 -3.33 -6.25
CA ILE A 151 2.06 -2.02 -6.79
C ILE A 151 1.74 -0.91 -5.78
N GLU A 152 0.57 -0.93 -5.15
CA GLU A 152 0.15 0.07 -4.18
C GLU A 152 1.12 0.09 -2.99
N ILE A 153 1.43 -1.06 -2.39
CA ILE A 153 2.37 -1.12 -1.26
C ILE A 153 3.75 -0.62 -1.69
N LEU A 154 4.27 -1.07 -2.84
CA LEU A 154 5.57 -0.64 -3.38
C LEU A 154 5.63 0.85 -3.69
N SER A 155 4.52 1.45 -4.11
CA SER A 155 4.43 2.89 -4.41
C SER A 155 4.69 3.76 -3.18
N THR A 156 4.38 3.25 -1.99
CA THR A 156 4.68 3.93 -0.71
C THR A 156 6.15 3.81 -0.30
N MET A 157 6.90 2.89 -0.92
CA MET A 157 8.28 2.59 -0.58
C MET A 157 9.26 3.45 -1.38
N SER A 158 10.28 3.95 -0.69
CA SER A 158 11.39 4.66 -1.32
C SER A 158 12.17 3.76 -2.29
N LYS A 159 12.87 4.37 -3.25
CA LYS A 159 13.75 3.63 -4.17
C LYS A 159 14.82 2.80 -3.44
N GLY A 160 15.30 3.29 -2.29
CA GLY A 160 16.29 2.57 -1.47
C GLY A 160 15.70 1.32 -0.82
N GLU A 161 14.50 1.43 -0.25
CA GLU A 161 13.79 0.29 0.34
C GLU A 161 13.45 -0.77 -0.73
N ARG A 162 13.03 -0.35 -1.93
CA ARG A 162 12.75 -1.27 -3.04
C ARG A 162 14.01 -1.96 -3.55
N ARG A 163 15.12 -1.23 -3.68
CA ARG A 163 16.43 -1.82 -4.02
C ARG A 163 16.90 -2.85 -2.99
N ALA A 164 16.66 -2.59 -1.70
CA ALA A 164 17.01 -3.55 -0.65
C ALA A 164 16.26 -4.88 -0.80
N ILE A 165 15.00 -4.87 -1.27
CA ILE A 165 14.26 -6.11 -1.62
C ILE A 165 15.02 -6.89 -2.69
N ARG A 166 15.47 -6.20 -3.74
CA ARG A 166 16.20 -6.81 -4.87
C ARG A 166 17.57 -7.37 -4.46
N GLU A 167 18.24 -6.70 -3.53
CA GLU A 167 19.57 -7.09 -3.04
C GLU A 167 19.49 -8.26 -2.05
N GLU A 168 18.39 -8.36 -1.30
CA GLU A 168 18.12 -9.45 -0.36
C GLU A 168 17.77 -10.74 -1.10
N ASN A 169 18.82 -11.53 -1.38
CA ASN A 169 18.73 -12.85 -2.02
C ASN A 169 19.39 -13.94 -1.18
N SER A 170 19.55 -13.70 0.12
CA SER A 170 20.31 -14.60 1.00
C SER A 170 19.58 -15.91 1.29
N SER A 171 18.29 -16.00 1.00
CA SER A 171 17.43 -17.15 1.30
C SER A 171 16.29 -17.29 0.28
N GLU A 172 15.84 -18.51 0.04
CA GLU A 172 14.58 -18.80 -0.67
C GLU A 172 13.35 -18.18 0.01
N GLU A 173 13.44 -17.90 1.31
CA GLU A 173 12.38 -17.21 2.04
C GLU A 173 12.37 -15.69 1.82
N ALA A 174 13.38 -15.13 1.14
CA ALA A 174 13.41 -13.72 0.80
C ALA A 174 12.30 -13.37 -0.20
N LEU A 175 11.92 -12.08 -0.20
CA LEU A 175 10.81 -11.60 -1.02
C LEU A 175 11.12 -11.67 -2.52
N TRP A 176 12.33 -11.31 -2.95
CA TRP A 176 12.67 -11.30 -4.37
C TRP A 176 12.60 -12.68 -5.04
N PRO A 177 13.22 -13.75 -4.50
CA PRO A 177 13.06 -15.09 -5.05
C PRO A 177 11.60 -15.55 -5.13
N LYS A 178 10.77 -15.21 -4.13
CA LYS A 178 9.34 -15.55 -4.12
C LYS A 178 8.53 -14.85 -5.20
N LEU A 179 8.89 -13.61 -5.54
CA LEU A 179 8.26 -12.87 -6.64
C LEU A 179 8.62 -13.48 -7.99
N LEU A 180 9.88 -13.88 -8.18
CA LEU A 180 10.30 -14.58 -9.40
C LEU A 180 9.63 -15.94 -9.55
N GLU A 181 9.52 -16.72 -8.47
CA GLU A 181 8.83 -18.01 -8.50
C GLU A 181 7.33 -17.85 -8.80
N LEU A 182 6.71 -16.77 -8.32
CA LEU A 182 5.33 -16.45 -8.68
C LEU A 182 5.20 -16.09 -10.17
N ASP A 183 6.12 -15.29 -10.69
CA ASP A 183 6.16 -14.88 -12.10
C ASP A 183 6.27 -16.08 -13.04
N ASP A 184 7.20 -16.99 -12.76
CA ASP A 184 7.35 -18.24 -13.52
C ASP A 184 6.06 -19.07 -13.50
N LEU A 185 5.42 -19.20 -12.34
CA LEU A 185 4.17 -19.96 -12.20
C LEU A 185 3.00 -19.28 -12.93
N ALA A 186 2.90 -17.96 -12.85
CA ALA A 186 1.83 -17.17 -13.44
C ALA A 186 1.94 -17.15 -14.98
N TYR A 187 3.18 -17.08 -15.50
CA TYR A 187 3.46 -17.12 -16.93
C TYR A 187 2.93 -18.39 -17.60
N ASP A 188 3.15 -19.56 -17.00
CA ASP A 188 2.66 -20.84 -17.53
C ASP A 188 1.12 -20.94 -17.57
N LEU A 189 0.44 -20.16 -16.73
CA LEU A 189 -1.02 -20.16 -16.57
C LEU A 189 -1.69 -18.96 -17.25
N CYS A 190 -0.93 -18.03 -17.85
CA CYS A 190 -1.43 -16.74 -18.35
C CYS A 190 -2.21 -15.94 -17.29
N LEU A 191 -1.75 -15.97 -16.04
CA LEU A 191 -2.31 -15.20 -14.93
C LEU A 191 -1.39 -14.02 -14.61
N PHE A 192 -1.92 -12.99 -13.94
CA PHE A 192 -1.15 -11.84 -13.46
C PHE A 192 -0.30 -11.15 -14.54
N GLU A 193 -0.96 -10.59 -15.55
CA GLU A 193 -0.32 -9.92 -16.69
C GLU A 193 0.50 -8.67 -16.35
N ARG A 194 0.27 -8.06 -15.20
CA ARG A 194 0.93 -6.86 -14.67
C ARG A 194 1.98 -7.17 -13.61
N LEU A 195 2.28 -8.44 -13.35
CA LEU A 195 3.30 -8.82 -12.37
C LEU A 195 4.68 -8.32 -12.78
N ASN A 196 4.93 -8.15 -14.08
CA ASN A 196 6.12 -7.47 -14.59
C ASN A 196 6.22 -6.01 -14.08
N GLU A 197 5.11 -5.28 -13.92
CA GLU A 197 5.13 -3.92 -13.36
C GLU A 197 5.62 -3.93 -11.89
N VAL A 198 5.26 -4.97 -11.13
CA VAL A 198 5.75 -5.18 -9.75
C VAL A 198 7.26 -5.40 -9.75
N LEU A 199 7.76 -6.25 -10.66
CA LEU A 199 9.19 -6.52 -10.80
C LEU A 199 9.96 -5.27 -11.24
N ASP A 200 9.45 -4.51 -12.21
CA ASP A 200 10.04 -3.26 -12.70
C ASP A 200 10.10 -2.16 -11.63
N LEU A 201 9.14 -2.14 -10.70
CA LEU A 201 9.19 -1.22 -9.55
C LEU A 201 10.36 -1.53 -8.61
N ILE A 202 10.84 -2.77 -8.57
CA ILE A 202 11.91 -3.26 -7.67
C ILE A 202 13.27 -3.26 -8.38
N ASP A 203 13.33 -3.77 -9.62
CA ASP A 203 14.53 -3.87 -10.45
C ASP A 203 14.26 -3.28 -11.84
N PRO A 204 14.19 -1.93 -11.96
CA PRO A 204 13.87 -1.29 -13.21
C PRO A 204 14.91 -1.63 -14.29
N PRO A 205 14.49 -1.85 -15.55
CA PRO A 205 15.41 -2.13 -16.64
C PRO A 205 16.43 -1.00 -16.78
N ARG A 206 17.68 -1.36 -17.10
CA ARG A 206 18.74 -0.38 -17.33
C ARG A 206 18.30 0.53 -18.47
N GLU A 207 18.22 1.84 -18.22
CA GLU A 207 18.09 2.83 -19.27
C GLU A 207 19.25 2.61 -20.24
N VAL A 208 18.94 2.25 -21.49
CA VAL A 208 19.92 2.28 -22.57
C VAL A 208 20.25 3.74 -22.79
N ASP A 209 21.38 4.20 -22.24
CA ASP A 209 21.95 5.49 -22.61
C ASP A 209 22.20 5.44 -24.12
N ASP A 210 21.29 6.03 -24.88
CA ASP A 210 21.40 6.27 -26.31
C ASP A 210 22.46 7.37 -26.48
N ALA A 211 23.71 7.01 -26.23
CA ALA A 211 24.88 7.82 -26.51
C ALA A 211 25.08 7.88 -28.02
N SER A 212 24.20 8.64 -28.68
CA SER A 212 24.43 9.25 -29.96
C SER A 212 25.47 10.35 -29.78
N ASP A 213 26.73 10.04 -30.08
CA ASP A 213 27.76 11.02 -30.46
C ASP A 213 28.97 10.22 -30.98
N GLY A 214 29.42 10.32 -32.22
CA GLY A 214 29.01 11.07 -33.38
C GLY A 214 29.97 10.60 -34.48
N GLU A 215 29.44 10.36 -35.68
CA GLU A 215 30.27 10.24 -36.86
C GLU A 215 31.08 11.54 -37.00
N ASP A 216 32.41 11.46 -36.93
CA ASP A 216 33.25 12.47 -37.58
C ASP A 216 34.30 11.77 -38.45
N SER A 217 33.85 11.59 -39.69
CA SER A 217 34.53 12.02 -40.91
C SER A 217 36.00 11.66 -41.12
N GLU A 218 36.20 10.92 -42.20
CA GLU A 218 37.41 10.76 -43.00
C GLU A 218 38.30 12.01 -42.99
N ASP A 219 39.61 11.83 -42.81
CA ASP A 219 40.58 12.75 -43.41
C ASP A 219 41.67 11.98 -44.17
N GLU A 220 41.91 12.49 -45.37
CA GLU A 220 42.55 11.85 -46.48
C GLU A 220 44.09 11.82 -46.36
N ARG A 221 44.66 10.81 -47.02
CA ARG A 221 46.00 10.72 -47.61
C ARG A 221 46.89 11.98 -47.55
N GLN A 222 48.10 11.80 -46.99
CA GLN A 222 49.36 12.21 -47.62
C GLN A 222 50.54 11.38 -47.14
#